data_AF-A0A0G1EIE5-F1
#
_entry.id   AF-A0A0G1EIE5-F1
#
_cell.length_a   1.000
_cell.length_b   1.000
_cell.length_c   1.000
_cell.angle_alpha   90.00
_cell.angle_beta   90.00
_cell.angle_gamma   90.00
#
_symmetry.space_group_name_H-M   'P 1'
#
loop_
_entity.id
_entity.type
_entity.pdbx_description
1 polymer ?
#
loop_
_entity_poly.entity_id
_entity_poly.type
_entity_poly.pdbx_seq_one_letter_code
_entity_poly.pdbx_strand_id
1 'polypeptide(L)'
;MLDQKLKKRAIHRAKIIAGQLRGLTQAIEKEEYCIELLNQSLSIQRSLKSLDTLLLQNHLKTHVRHQMQHGGEDEKAITELLKIYTLSNK
;
A
#
# COMPACT_ATOMS: atom_id res chain seq x y z
N MET A 1 -11.11 -9.03 -9.25
CA MET A 1 -10.89 -7.71 -9.91
C MET A 1 -11.05 -6.61 -8.87
N LEU A 2 -10.35 -5.47 -9.01
CA LEU A 2 -10.56 -4.33 -8.12
C LEU A 2 -11.97 -3.76 -8.31
N ASP A 3 -12.69 -3.59 -7.21
CA ASP A 3 -13.91 -2.80 -7.16
C ASP A 3 -13.69 -1.39 -7.73
N GLN A 4 -14.61 -0.87 -8.53
CA GLN A 4 -14.42 0.40 -9.25
C GLN A 4 -14.31 1.61 -8.30
N LYS A 5 -15.04 1.60 -7.17
CA LYS A 5 -14.93 2.65 -6.15
C LYS A 5 -13.59 2.56 -5.44
N LEU A 6 -13.12 1.34 -5.15
CA LEU A 6 -11.80 1.11 -4.55
C LEU A 6 -10.67 1.50 -5.51
N LYS A 7 -10.77 1.16 -6.79
CA LYS A 7 -9.82 1.57 -7.83
C LYS A 7 -9.64 3.09 -7.86
N LYS A 8 -10.74 3.86 -7.87
CA LYS A 8 -10.69 5.33 -7.82
C LYS A 8 -9.98 5.83 -6.56
N ARG A 9 -10.29 5.26 -5.39
CA ARG A 9 -9.65 5.63 -4.11
C ARG A 9 -8.16 5.29 -4.08
N ALA A 10 -7.77 4.12 -4.58
CA ALA A 10 -6.38 3.69 -4.65
C ALA A 10 -5.56 4.60 -5.58
N ILE A 11 -6.08 4.91 -6.78
CA ILE A 11 -5.45 5.85 -7.71
C ILE A 11 -5.30 7.24 -7.08
N HIS A 12 -6.33 7.72 -6.39
CA HIS A 12 -6.26 9.02 -5.72
C HIS A 12 -5.14 9.07 -4.67
N ARG A 13 -5.03 8.03 -3.83
CA ARG A 13 -3.94 7.91 -2.84
C ARG A 13 -2.57 7.81 -3.49
N ALA A 14 -2.43 7.02 -4.55
CA ALA A 14 -1.18 6.92 -5.31
C ALA A 14 -0.74 8.27 -5.89
N LYS A 15 -1.68 9.09 -6.39
CA LYS A 15 -1.38 10.45 -6.87
C LYS A 15 -0.89 11.38 -5.76
N ILE A 16 -1.47 11.28 -4.56
CA ILE A 16 -1.01 12.03 -3.38
C ILE A 16 0.42 11.63 -3.02
N ILE A 17 0.70 10.33 -2.92
CA ILE A 17 2.04 9.80 -2.61
C ILE A 17 3.06 10.28 -3.64
N ALA A 18 2.73 10.27 -4.93
CA ALA A 18 3.61 10.79 -5.97
C ALA A 18 3.89 12.30 -5.80
N GLY A 19 2.91 13.08 -5.34
CA GLY A 19 3.10 14.48 -4.98
C GLY A 19 4.03 14.66 -3.79
N GLN A 20 3.86 13.86 -2.74
CA GLN A 20 4.74 13.86 -1.56
C GLN A 20 6.18 13.51 -1.93
N LEU A 21 6.38 12.50 -2.79
CA LEU A 21 7.71 12.12 -3.26
C LEU A 21 8.38 13.24 -4.06
N ARG A 22 7.65 13.92 -4.95
CA ARG A 22 8.17 15.11 -5.64
C ARG A 22 8.56 16.22 -4.67
N GLY A 23 7.76 16.44 -3.63
CA GLY A 23 8.09 17.40 -2.56
C GLY A 23 9.39 17.06 -1.85
N LEU A 24 9.56 15.79 -1.46
CA LEU A 24 10.80 15.31 -0.85
C LEU A 24 12.02 15.51 -1.77
N THR A 25 11.88 15.20 -3.07
CA THR A 25 12.97 15.44 -4.03
C THR A 25 13.39 16.91 -4.06
N GLN A 26 12.43 17.84 -4.12
CA GLN A 26 12.72 19.28 -4.09
C GLN A 26 13.35 19.73 -2.77
N ALA A 27 12.92 19.15 -1.64
CA ALA A 27 13.50 19.46 -0.33
C ALA A 27 14.97 19.01 -0.23
N ILE A 28 15.29 17.84 -0.82
CA ILE A 28 16.67 17.34 -0.91
C ILE A 28 17.52 18.26 -1.80
N GLU A 29 17.02 18.65 -2.96
CA GLU A 29 17.71 19.57 -3.88
C GLU A 29 18.02 20.93 -3.26
N LYS A 30 17.19 21.37 -2.30
CA LYS A 30 17.37 22.61 -1.53
C LYS A 30 18.24 22.45 -0.29
N GLU A 31 18.76 21.25 -0.04
CA GLU A 31 19.54 20.91 1.15
C GLU A 31 18.80 21.26 2.45
N GLU A 32 17.49 20.99 2.51
CA GLU A 32 16.69 21.19 3.72
C GLU A 32 17.23 20.38 4.91
N TYR A 33 16.96 20.87 6.13
CA TYR A 33 17.42 20.27 7.36
C TYR A 33 17.05 18.78 7.46
N CYS A 34 18.01 17.93 7.82
CA CYS A 34 17.85 16.47 7.74
C CYS A 34 16.63 15.94 8.53
N ILE A 35 16.26 16.57 9.64
CA ILE A 35 15.08 16.17 10.42
C ILE A 35 13.79 16.37 9.60
N GLU A 36 13.71 17.43 8.80
CA GLU A 36 12.55 17.68 7.93
C GLU A 36 12.49 16.68 6.79
N LEU A 37 13.63 16.35 6.17
CA LEU A 37 13.71 15.31 5.15
C LEU A 37 13.27 13.94 5.70
N LEU A 38 13.70 13.60 6.92
CA LEU A 38 13.28 12.38 7.61
C LEU A 38 11.79 12.39 7.92
N ASN A 39 11.23 13.50 8.40
CA ASN A 39 9.80 13.65 8.66
C ASN A 39 8.97 13.46 7.38
N GLN A 40 9.39 14.06 6.26
CA GLN A 40 8.74 13.90 4.96
C GLN A 40 8.81 12.45 4.47
N SER A 41 9.98 11.81 4.58
CA SER A 41 10.18 10.39 4.23
C SER A 41 9.26 9.48 5.05
N LEU A 42 9.20 9.66 6.38
CA LEU A 42 8.31 8.90 7.26
C LEU A 42 6.83 9.13 6.93
N SER A 43 6.45 10.35 6.53
CA SER A 43 5.10 10.65 6.08
C SER A 43 4.73 9.88 4.80
N ILE A 44 5.64 9.82 3.82
CA ILE A 44 5.46 9.03 2.59
C ILE A 44 5.29 7.55 2.91
N GLN A 45 6.12 6.99 3.79
CA GLN A 45 6.01 5.61 4.22
C GLN A 45 4.64 5.30 4.86
N ARG A 46 4.13 6.21 5.71
CA ARG A 46 2.78 6.08 6.30
C ARG A 46 1.68 6.12 5.25
N SER A 47 1.79 7.00 4.26
CA SER A 47 0.85 7.07 3.14
C SER A 47 0.84 5.77 2.32
N LEU A 48 2.01 5.19 2.05
CA LEU A 48 2.16 3.90 1.37
C LEU A 48 1.48 2.78 2.18
N LYS A 49 1.80 2.64 3.48
CA LYS A 49 1.13 1.66 4.36
C LYS A 49 -0.39 1.79 4.35
N SER A 50 -0.91 3.02 4.27
CA SER A 50 -2.34 3.28 4.19
C SER A 50 -2.95 2.84 2.84
N LEU A 51 -2.22 2.96 1.73
CA LEU A 51 -2.61 2.42 0.43
C LEU A 51 -2.58 0.88 0.44
N ASP A 52 -1.53 0.28 0.99
CA ASP A 52 -1.37 -1.18 1.08
C ASP A 52 -2.52 -1.81 1.85
N THR A 53 -2.89 -1.20 2.99
CA THR A 53 -4.04 -1.64 3.80
C THR A 53 -5.34 -1.64 2.99
N LEU A 54 -5.57 -0.62 2.16
CA LEU A 54 -6.75 -0.52 1.30
C LEU A 54 -6.77 -1.63 0.24
N LEU A 55 -5.62 -1.92 -0.38
CA LEU A 55 -5.49 -2.96 -1.41
C LEU A 55 -5.65 -4.36 -0.80
N LEU A 56 -5.02 -4.61 0.35
CA LEU A 56 -5.14 -5.87 1.08
C LEU A 56 -6.59 -6.14 1.49
N GLN A 57 -7.30 -5.11 1.99
CA GLN A 57 -8.71 -5.25 2.33
C GLN A 57 -9.56 -5.69 1.12
N ASN A 58 -9.27 -5.16 -0.08
CA ASN A 58 -9.94 -5.59 -1.30
C ASN A 58 -9.64 -7.06 -1.62
N HIS A 59 -8.36 -7.43 -1.57
CA HIS A 59 -7.89 -8.78 -1.87
C HIS A 59 -8.55 -9.82 -0.96
N LEU A 60 -8.59 -9.55 0.36
CA LEU A 60 -9.27 -10.39 1.34
C LEU A 60 -10.77 -10.56 1.04
N LYS A 61 -11.47 -9.46 0.73
CA LYS A 61 -12.93 -9.48 0.50
C LYS A 61 -13.36 -10.15 -0.80
N THR A 62 -12.45 -10.26 -1.77
CA THR A 62 -12.78 -10.72 -3.14
C THR A 62 -12.09 -12.04 -3.46
N HIS A 63 -10.77 -12.03 -3.55
CA HIS A 63 -9.97 -13.16 -4.01
C HIS A 63 -9.90 -14.25 -2.94
N VAL A 64 -9.47 -13.91 -1.72
CA VAL A 64 -9.36 -14.89 -0.63
C VAL A 64 -10.73 -15.45 -0.26
N ARG A 65 -11.76 -14.60 -0.13
CA ARG A 65 -13.12 -15.05 0.13
C ARG A 65 -13.61 -16.06 -0.93
N HIS A 66 -13.36 -15.79 -2.20
CA HIS A 66 -13.75 -16.70 -3.28
C HIS A 66 -12.99 -18.04 -3.19
N GLN A 67 -11.68 -18.01 -2.95
CA GLN A 67 -10.84 -19.20 -2.83
C GLN A 67 -11.32 -20.12 -1.68
N MET A 68 -11.63 -19.54 -0.52
CA MET A 68 -12.14 -20.28 0.64
C MET A 68 -13.55 -20.84 0.42
N GLN A 69 -14.37 -20.22 -0.44
CA GLN A 69 -15.75 -20.65 -0.70
C GLN A 69 -15.85 -21.79 -1.73
N HIS A 70 -14.89 -21.89 -2.66
CA HIS A 70 -14.95 -22.85 -3.76
C HIS A 70 -14.08 -24.10 -3.53
N GLY A 71 -13.33 -24.14 -2.43
CA GLY A 71 -12.54 -25.29 -1.97
C GLY A 71 -11.29 -25.56 -2.81
N GLY A 72 -10.24 -26.13 -2.18
CA GLY A 72 -9.04 -26.60 -2.87
C GLY A 72 -7.98 -25.53 -3.19
N GLU A 73 -8.23 -24.26 -2.85
CA GLU A 73 -7.24 -23.16 -2.96
C GLU A 73 -6.84 -22.56 -1.60
N ASP A 74 -7.19 -23.22 -0.50
CA ASP A 74 -7.03 -22.70 0.86
C ASP A 74 -5.54 -22.47 1.21
N GLU A 75 -4.69 -23.45 0.92
CA GLU A 75 -3.24 -23.33 1.13
C GLU A 75 -2.62 -22.20 0.31
N LYS A 76 -3.10 -22.00 -0.92
CA LYS A 76 -2.61 -20.93 -1.80
C LYS A 76 -2.96 -19.56 -1.22
N ALA A 77 -4.20 -19.39 -0.75
CA ALA A 77 -4.64 -18.17 -0.10
C ALA A 77 -3.85 -17.87 1.18
N ILE A 78 -3.60 -18.87 2.02
CA ILE A 78 -2.80 -18.75 3.24
C ILE A 78 -1.36 -18.35 2.90
N THR A 79 -0.74 -19.02 1.93
CA THR A 79 0.63 -18.74 1.47
C THR A 79 0.77 -17.31 0.94
N GLU A 80 -0.19 -16.85 0.15
CA GLU A 80 -0.20 -15.48 -0.38
C GLU A 80 -0.29 -14.44 0.74
N LEU A 81 -1.15 -14.67 1.75
CA LEU A 81 -1.28 -13.77 2.89
C LEU A 81 -0.02 -13.74 3.78
N LEU A 82 0.60 -14.89 4.06
CA LEU A 82 1.85 -14.95 4.82
C LEU A 82 2.98 -14.20 4.11
N LYS A 83 3.04 -14.29 2.77
CA LYS A 83 4.01 -13.55 1.97
C LYS A 83 3.82 -12.04 2.10
N ILE A 84 2.58 -11.54 1.99
CA ILE A 84 2.28 -10.11 2.14
C ILE A 84 2.60 -9.63 3.57
N TYR A 85 2.21 -10.38 4.60
CA TYR A 85 2.48 -10.05 6.01
C TYR A 85 3.98 -9.92 6.29
N THR A 86 4.79 -10.86 5.77
CA THR A 86 6.25 -10.85 5.95
C THR A 86 6.90 -9.64 5.28
N LEU A 87 6.40 -9.22 4.12
CA LEU A 87 6.90 -8.03 3.42
C LEU A 87 6.50 -6.73 4.12
N SER A 88 5.33 -6.68 4.77
CA SER A 88 4.83 -5.48 5.46
C SER A 88 5.47 -5.24 6.82
N ASN A 89 6.09 -6.26 7.42
CA ASN A 89 6.71 -6.22 8.76
C ASN A 89 8.24 -6.29 8.75
N LYS A 90 8.86 -6.22 7.57
CA LYS A 90 10.27 -5.89 7.42
C LYS A 90 10.44 -4.38 7.27
#